data_AF-A0A6G3D136-F1
#
_entry.id   AF-A0A6G3D136-F1
#
_cell.length_a   1.000
_cell.length_b   1.000
_cell.length_c   1.000
_cell.angle_alpha   90.00
_cell.angle_beta   90.00
_cell.angle_gamma   90.00
#
_symmetry.space_group_name_H-M   'P 1'
#
loop_
_entity.id
_entity.type
_entity.pdbx_description
1 polymer ?
#
loop_
_entity_poly.entity_id
_entity_poly.type
_entity_poly.pdbx_seq_one_letter_code
_entity_poly.pdbx_strand_id
1 'polypeptide(L)'
;MTPGTVGSKGAPETHGTWRGWREAMHEALYGPEGFYRAASRGPAGHFRTSVHASPLFAGAVARLLCRVDEALGRPAVLDFVDVGAGRGELITGVLAALPADVAARTRAYAVEVAARPEGFDRRVQWLTRPPDGVTGLLFANEWLDNVPLEVAEVDAAGVARRVLVRDDGAERLGEPVAGAEAAWLARWWPLPAEEGLRAEIGLP
;
A
#
# COMPACT_ATOMS: atom_id res chain seq x y z
N MET A 1 -37.05 -0.45 -52.55
CA MET A 1 -35.82 0.37 -52.49
C MET A 1 -36.07 1.48 -51.47
N THR A 2 -36.06 1.11 -50.18
CA THR A 2 -35.01 1.38 -49.17
C THR A 2 -35.18 2.76 -48.50
N PRO A 3 -35.74 2.83 -47.28
CA PRO A 3 -35.57 3.97 -46.40
C PRO A 3 -34.16 3.93 -45.80
N GLY A 4 -33.46 5.06 -45.87
CA GLY A 4 -32.10 5.24 -45.38
C GLY A 4 -31.99 5.13 -43.86
N THR A 5 -30.90 4.49 -43.46
CA THR A 5 -30.49 4.15 -42.09
C THR A 5 -30.40 5.38 -41.19
N VAL A 6 -31.04 5.27 -40.02
CA VAL A 6 -30.93 6.21 -38.90
C VAL A 6 -29.48 6.25 -38.43
N GLY A 7 -28.93 7.46 -38.33
CA GLY A 7 -27.59 7.70 -37.79
C GLY A 7 -27.48 7.15 -36.37
N SER A 8 -26.60 6.17 -36.20
CA SER A 8 -26.11 5.71 -34.91
C SER A 8 -25.45 6.90 -34.19
N LYS A 9 -26.13 7.46 -33.20
CA LYS A 9 -25.49 8.31 -32.19
C LYS A 9 -24.42 7.45 -31.51
N GLY A 10 -23.15 7.75 -31.81
CA GLY A 10 -22.02 7.18 -31.09
C GLY A 10 -22.25 7.34 -29.58
N ALA A 11 -22.00 6.26 -28.85
CA ALA A 11 -21.94 6.33 -27.39
C ALA A 11 -20.97 7.46 -27.01
N PRO A 12 -21.24 8.22 -25.95
CA PRO A 12 -20.30 9.24 -25.49
C PRO A 12 -18.96 8.53 -25.23
N GLU A 13 -17.93 8.89 -25.99
CA GLU A 13 -16.57 8.53 -25.67
C GLU A 13 -16.34 9.05 -24.25
N THR A 14 -16.15 8.15 -23.30
CA THR A 14 -15.71 8.49 -21.95
C THR A 14 -14.30 9.06 -22.09
N HIS A 15 -14.21 10.37 -22.31
CA HIS A 15 -12.95 11.11 -22.35
C HIS A 15 -12.40 11.19 -20.92
N GLY A 16 -11.96 10.05 -20.38
CA GLY A 16 -11.22 10.00 -19.12
C GLY A 16 -9.97 10.86 -19.23
N THR A 17 -9.68 11.61 -18.18
CA THR A 17 -8.49 12.47 -18.08
C THR A 17 -7.25 11.60 -17.88
N TRP A 18 -6.20 11.88 -18.66
CA TRP A 18 -4.89 11.26 -18.47
C TRP A 18 -4.24 11.76 -17.18
N ARG A 19 -3.73 10.85 -16.37
CA ARG A 19 -3.10 11.14 -15.08
C ARG A 19 -1.86 10.27 -14.84
N GLY A 20 -1.07 10.64 -13.85
CA GLY A 20 0.08 9.84 -13.43
C GLY A 20 -0.34 8.52 -12.78
N TRP A 21 0.55 7.54 -12.82
CA TRP A 21 0.30 6.22 -12.22
C TRP A 21 0.09 6.31 -10.70
N ARG A 22 0.74 7.27 -10.03
CA ARG A 22 0.59 7.45 -8.58
C ARG A 22 -0.84 7.80 -8.20
N GLU A 23 -1.43 8.72 -8.94
CA GLU A 23 -2.81 9.16 -8.72
C GLU A 23 -3.80 8.03 -9.02
N ALA A 24 -3.62 7.35 -10.15
CA ALA A 24 -4.48 6.24 -10.55
C ALA A 24 -4.41 5.08 -9.54
N MET A 25 -3.20 4.68 -9.12
CA MET A 25 -2.98 3.64 -8.12
C MET A 25 -3.56 4.04 -6.77
N HIS A 26 -3.40 5.30 -6.35
CA HIS A 26 -3.99 5.78 -5.09
C HIS A 26 -5.52 5.70 -5.12
N GLU A 27 -6.18 6.14 -6.20
CA GLU A 27 -7.64 6.01 -6.31
C GLU A 27 -8.09 4.55 -6.31
N ALA A 28 -7.45 3.71 -7.13
CA ALA A 28 -7.81 2.30 -7.26
C ALA A 28 -7.62 1.50 -5.96
N LEU A 29 -6.57 1.81 -5.19
CA LEU A 29 -6.26 1.10 -3.94
C LEU A 29 -6.98 1.70 -2.72
N TYR A 30 -6.99 3.04 -2.61
CA TYR A 30 -7.33 3.76 -1.38
C TYR A 30 -8.41 4.82 -1.54
N GLY A 31 -8.95 5.02 -2.75
CA GLY A 31 -10.11 5.88 -2.98
C GLY A 31 -11.37 5.36 -2.28
N PRO A 32 -12.49 6.10 -2.32
CA PRO A 32 -13.74 5.70 -1.65
C PRO A 32 -14.22 4.29 -2.00
N GLU A 33 -14.11 3.91 -3.28
CA GLU A 33 -14.43 2.57 -3.80
C GLU A 33 -13.18 1.70 -3.99
N GLY A 34 -12.05 2.11 -3.40
CA GLY A 34 -10.75 1.48 -3.56
C GLY A 34 -10.67 0.09 -2.95
N PHE A 35 -9.78 -0.73 -3.50
CA PHE A 35 -9.61 -2.13 -3.16
C PHE A 35 -9.44 -2.40 -1.65
N TYR A 36 -8.65 -1.59 -0.95
CA TYR A 36 -8.40 -1.78 0.50
C TYR A 36 -9.53 -1.24 1.39
N ARG A 37 -10.46 -0.44 0.87
CA ARG A 37 -11.61 0.10 1.63
C ARG A 37 -12.89 -0.71 1.44
N ALA A 38 -13.06 -1.31 0.27
CA ALA A 38 -14.29 -2.02 -0.08
C ALA A 38 -14.43 -3.34 0.71
N ALA A 39 -15.37 -3.38 1.65
CA ALA A 39 -15.62 -4.55 2.51
C ALA A 39 -15.98 -5.84 1.72
N SER A 40 -16.54 -5.71 0.52
CA SER A 40 -16.99 -6.83 -0.34
C SER A 40 -15.92 -7.36 -1.32
N ARG A 41 -14.80 -6.64 -1.50
CA ARG A 41 -13.70 -6.99 -2.42
C ARG A 41 -12.32 -6.93 -1.75
N GLY A 42 -12.28 -6.90 -0.42
CA GLY A 42 -11.05 -6.68 0.34
C GLY A 42 -10.00 -7.79 0.14
N PRO A 43 -8.74 -7.52 0.54
CA PRO A 43 -7.59 -8.37 0.23
C PRO A 43 -7.74 -9.85 0.56
N ALA A 44 -8.45 -10.23 1.62
CA ALA A 44 -8.58 -11.65 1.97
C ALA A 44 -9.45 -12.48 1.02
N GLY A 45 -10.23 -11.84 0.13
CA GLY A 45 -10.90 -12.53 -0.97
C GLY A 45 -9.98 -12.84 -2.15
N HIS A 46 -8.80 -12.20 -2.22
CA HIS A 46 -7.94 -12.19 -3.40
C HIS A 46 -6.48 -12.63 -3.11
N PHE A 47 -6.00 -12.42 -1.88
CA PHE A 47 -4.64 -12.68 -1.45
C PHE A 47 -4.63 -13.39 -0.09
N ARG A 48 -3.92 -14.52 -0.02
CA ARG A 48 -3.52 -15.13 1.24
C ARG A 48 -2.12 -14.63 1.57
N THR A 49 -2.02 -13.57 2.35
CA THR A 49 -0.71 -13.12 2.86
C THR A 49 -0.21 -14.06 3.96
N SER A 50 1.09 -14.02 4.27
CA SER A 50 1.75 -14.86 5.30
C SER A 50 1.04 -14.82 6.66
N VAL A 51 0.37 -13.71 6.98
CA VAL A 51 -0.44 -13.50 8.18
C VAL A 51 -1.65 -14.44 8.26
N HIS A 52 -2.21 -14.81 7.11
CA HIS A 52 -3.32 -15.76 7.00
C HIS A 52 -2.85 -17.21 6.89
N ALA A 53 -1.55 -17.44 6.68
CA ALA A 53 -1.01 -18.76 6.37
C ALA A 53 -0.72 -19.61 7.63
N SER A 54 -0.29 -18.98 8.74
CA SER A 54 0.04 -19.72 9.96
C SER A 54 0.19 -18.82 11.21
N PRO A 55 -0.24 -19.27 12.40
CA PRO A 55 0.04 -18.60 13.68
C PRO A 55 1.54 -18.48 14.01
N LEU A 56 2.41 -19.24 13.33
CA LEU A 56 3.86 -19.17 13.52
C LEU A 56 4.43 -17.79 13.21
N PHE A 57 3.87 -17.07 12.23
CA PHE A 57 4.35 -15.74 11.86
C PHE A 57 4.12 -14.73 12.98
N ALA A 58 2.91 -14.73 13.56
CA ALA A 58 2.59 -13.92 14.72
C ALA A 58 3.48 -14.26 15.93
N GLY A 59 3.77 -15.54 16.17
CA GLY A 59 4.72 -15.96 17.19
C GLY A 59 6.14 -15.45 16.95
N ALA A 60 6.61 -15.42 15.70
CA ALA A 60 7.93 -14.87 15.36
C ALA A 60 7.99 -13.35 15.62
N VAL A 61 6.93 -12.62 15.28
CA VAL A 61 6.82 -11.17 15.54
C VAL A 61 6.72 -10.89 17.05
N ALA A 62 5.97 -11.69 17.81
CA ALA A 62 5.94 -11.59 19.28
C ALA A 62 7.35 -11.77 19.89
N ARG A 63 8.12 -12.75 19.40
CA ARG A 63 9.53 -12.94 19.82
C ARG A 63 10.43 -11.77 19.42
N LEU A 64 10.17 -11.11 18.29
CA LEU A 64 10.87 -9.89 17.90
C LEU A 64 10.52 -8.75 18.87
N LEU A 65 9.25 -8.57 19.21
CA LEU A 65 8.80 -7.56 20.18
C LEU A 65 9.45 -7.76 21.56
N CYS A 66 9.54 -8.99 22.06
CA CYS A 66 10.25 -9.26 23.32
C CYS A 66 11.75 -8.89 23.25
N ARG A 67 12.42 -9.13 22.12
CA ARG A 67 13.83 -8.74 21.95
C ARG A 67 14.00 -7.22 21.92
N VAL A 68 13.05 -6.50 21.30
CA VAL A 68 13.01 -5.03 21.32
C VAL A 68 12.79 -4.52 22.73
N ASP A 69 11.86 -5.11 23.49
CA ASP A 69 11.61 -4.76 24.89
C ASP A 69 12.89 -4.86 25.74
N GLU A 70 13.63 -5.96 25.63
CA GLU A 70 14.90 -6.14 26.34
C GLU A 70 15.96 -5.13 25.91
N ALA A 71 16.10 -4.89 24.60
CA ALA A 71 17.05 -3.92 24.07
C ALA A 71 16.75 -2.47 24.51
N LEU A 72 15.48 -2.16 24.75
CA LEU A 72 15.02 -0.86 25.27
C LEU A 72 15.10 -0.77 26.81
N GLY A 73 15.60 -1.79 27.50
CA GLY A 73 15.70 -1.79 28.95
C GLY A 73 14.36 -2.00 29.67
N ARG A 74 13.42 -2.71 29.02
CA ARG A 74 12.09 -3.06 29.56
C ARG A 74 11.30 -1.83 30.03
N PRO A 75 10.95 -0.91 29.13
CA PRO A 75 10.25 0.32 29.47
C PRO A 75 8.90 0.05 30.16
N ALA A 76 8.39 0.98 30.97
CA ALA A 76 7.11 0.78 31.65
C ALA A 76 5.92 0.56 30.68
N VAL A 77 6.02 1.12 29.48
CA VAL A 77 5.07 0.95 28.36
C VAL A 77 5.86 0.52 27.14
N LEU A 78 5.38 -0.52 26.45
CA LEU A 78 5.98 -1.03 25.22
C LEU A 78 4.97 -0.89 24.07
N ASP A 79 5.30 -0.13 23.05
CA ASP A 79 4.42 0.06 21.91
C ASP A 79 4.59 -1.06 20.88
N PHE A 80 3.47 -1.58 20.37
CA PHE A 80 3.44 -2.42 19.19
C PHE A 80 2.52 -1.83 18.14
N VAL A 81 3.07 -1.45 17.00
CA VAL A 81 2.35 -0.82 15.88
C VAL A 81 2.37 -1.77 14.68
N ASP A 82 1.20 -2.24 14.28
CA ASP A 82 0.98 -3.06 13.09
C ASP A 82 0.47 -2.14 11.95
N VAL A 83 1.29 -1.92 10.93
CA VAL A 83 1.02 -1.03 9.80
C VAL A 83 0.49 -1.83 8.61
N GLY A 84 -0.65 -1.41 8.06
CA GLY A 84 -1.40 -2.24 7.12
C GLY A 84 -2.05 -3.40 7.84
N ALA A 85 -2.66 -3.13 9.00
CA ALA A 85 -3.14 -4.17 9.92
C ALA A 85 -4.24 -5.07 9.33
N GLY A 86 -4.82 -4.73 8.18
CA GLY A 86 -5.86 -5.52 7.54
C GLY A 86 -7.11 -5.58 8.41
N ARG A 87 -7.52 -6.77 8.87
CA ARG A 87 -8.59 -6.90 9.88
C ARG A 87 -8.04 -7.17 11.29
N GLY A 88 -6.74 -6.97 11.48
CA GLY A 88 -6.05 -7.12 12.77
C GLY A 88 -5.66 -8.56 13.11
N GLU A 89 -5.53 -9.45 12.12
CA GLU A 89 -5.11 -10.84 12.33
C GLU A 89 -3.73 -10.92 12.98
N LEU A 90 -2.75 -10.19 12.45
CA LEU A 90 -1.38 -10.23 12.95
C LEU A 90 -1.31 -9.68 14.38
N ILE A 91 -1.82 -8.47 14.61
CA ILE A 91 -1.83 -7.87 15.95
C ILE A 91 -2.55 -8.74 16.99
N THR A 92 -3.67 -9.38 16.63
CA THR A 92 -4.37 -10.31 17.53
C THR A 92 -3.50 -11.52 17.86
N GLY A 93 -2.87 -12.12 16.85
CA GLY A 93 -1.98 -13.27 17.04
C GLY A 93 -0.73 -12.92 17.86
N VAL A 94 -0.14 -11.74 17.63
CA VAL A 94 1.03 -11.26 18.37
C VAL A 94 0.68 -11.09 19.84
N LEU A 95 -0.41 -10.36 20.15
CA LEU A 95 -0.84 -10.13 21.53
C LEU A 95 -1.15 -11.44 22.27
N ALA A 96 -1.72 -12.43 21.59
CA ALA A 96 -1.99 -13.75 22.17
C ALA A 96 -0.72 -14.57 22.43
N ALA A 97 0.36 -14.32 21.69
CA ALA A 97 1.63 -15.04 21.80
C ALA A 97 2.63 -14.38 22.77
N LEU A 98 2.33 -13.19 23.31
CA LEU A 98 3.22 -12.50 24.24
C LEU A 98 3.24 -13.14 25.63
N PRO A 99 4.40 -13.18 26.31
CA PRO A 99 4.47 -13.44 27.74
C PRO A 99 3.61 -12.47 28.54
N ALA A 100 3.02 -12.93 29.65
CA ALA A 100 2.03 -12.15 30.41
C ALA A 100 2.58 -10.81 30.94
N ASP A 101 3.85 -10.76 31.35
CA ASP A 101 4.53 -9.57 31.86
C ASP A 101 4.81 -8.53 30.76
N VAL A 102 5.10 -8.99 29.54
CA VAL A 102 5.24 -8.11 28.36
C VAL A 102 3.86 -7.62 27.92
N ALA A 103 2.91 -8.54 27.76
CA ALA A 103 1.53 -8.22 27.34
C ALA A 103 0.85 -7.19 28.26
N ALA A 104 1.12 -7.23 29.57
CA ALA A 104 0.59 -6.27 30.54
C ALA A 104 1.08 -4.82 30.33
N ARG A 105 2.26 -4.63 29.72
CA ARG A 105 2.83 -3.32 29.38
C ARG A 105 2.63 -2.92 27.92
N THR A 106 2.16 -3.84 27.09
CA THR A 106 2.03 -3.61 25.65
C THR A 106 0.86 -2.69 25.34
N ARG A 107 1.14 -1.58 24.66
CA ARG A 107 0.15 -0.70 24.05
C ARG A 107 0.11 -0.98 22.54
N ALA A 108 -1.04 -1.48 22.07
CA ALA A 108 -1.18 -2.03 20.73
C ALA A 108 -1.90 -1.07 19.79
N TYR A 109 -1.36 -0.89 18.59
CA TYR A 109 -1.86 -0.01 17.54
C TYR A 109 -2.03 -0.77 16.23
N ALA A 110 -3.23 -0.79 15.69
CA ALA A 110 -3.50 -1.19 14.31
C ALA A 110 -3.61 0.08 13.46
N VAL A 111 -2.70 0.25 12.50
CA VAL A 111 -2.72 1.36 11.55
C VAL A 111 -3.30 0.84 10.24
N GLU A 112 -4.51 1.28 9.92
CA GLU A 112 -5.30 0.77 8.81
C GLU A 112 -6.25 1.85 8.29
N VAL A 113 -6.34 1.97 6.96
CA VAL A 113 -7.23 2.91 6.29
C VAL A 113 -8.67 2.40 6.26
N ALA A 114 -8.86 1.08 6.29
CA ALA A 114 -10.16 0.44 6.41
C ALA A 114 -10.79 0.66 7.80
N ALA A 115 -12.11 0.52 7.87
CA ALA A 115 -12.83 0.59 9.13
C ALA A 115 -12.46 -0.58 10.05
N ARG A 116 -12.45 -0.32 11.36
CA ARG A 116 -12.28 -1.35 12.38
C ARG A 116 -13.36 -2.44 12.21
N PRO A 117 -13.00 -3.74 12.20
CA PRO A 117 -13.97 -4.82 12.15
C PRO A 117 -14.93 -4.80 13.36
N GLU A 118 -16.17 -5.23 13.15
CA GLU A 118 -17.14 -5.38 14.22
C GLU A 118 -16.67 -6.42 15.24
N GLY A 119 -16.84 -6.15 16.54
CA GLY A 119 -16.42 -7.04 17.62
C GLY A 119 -14.90 -7.12 17.86
N PHE A 120 -14.08 -6.34 17.13
CA PHE A 120 -12.63 -6.31 17.34
C PHE A 120 -12.25 -5.79 18.74
N ASP A 121 -11.15 -6.30 19.28
CA ASP A 121 -10.68 -5.97 20.63
C ASP A 121 -10.49 -4.46 20.82
N ARG A 122 -11.28 -3.87 21.71
CA ARG A 122 -11.28 -2.42 21.97
C ARG A 122 -10.01 -1.92 22.65
N ARG A 123 -9.18 -2.82 23.19
CA ARG A 123 -7.88 -2.48 23.78
C ARG A 123 -6.84 -2.11 22.73
N VAL A 124 -7.02 -2.56 21.48
CA VAL A 124 -6.18 -2.17 20.36
C VAL A 124 -6.65 -0.81 19.83
N GLN A 125 -5.74 0.15 19.73
CA GLN A 125 -6.02 1.46 19.15
C GLN A 125 -6.04 1.33 17.62
N TRP A 126 -7.12 1.77 16.97
CA TRP A 126 -7.26 1.70 15.51
C TRP A 126 -7.10 3.09 14.94
N LEU A 127 -6.07 3.29 14.14
CA LEU A 127 -5.65 4.59 13.62
C LEU A 127 -5.52 4.53 12.11
N THR A 128 -5.70 5.67 11.44
CA THR A 128 -5.44 5.79 10.00
C THR A 128 -4.01 6.22 9.68
N ARG A 129 -3.22 6.55 10.71
CA ARG A 129 -1.81 6.94 10.64
C ARG A 129 -1.06 6.42 11.86
N PRO A 130 0.25 6.16 11.77
CA PRO A 130 1.06 5.80 12.93
C PRO A 130 0.97 6.85 14.05
N PRO A 131 1.05 6.43 15.33
CA PRO A 131 1.08 7.37 16.45
C PRO A 131 2.39 8.16 16.48
N ASP A 132 2.33 9.37 17.04
CA ASP A 132 3.51 10.21 17.24
C ASP A 132 4.31 9.69 18.43
N GLY A 133 5.59 9.35 18.20
CA GLY A 133 6.49 8.82 19.23
C GLY A 133 6.16 7.37 19.62
N VAL A 134 6.98 6.43 19.17
CA VAL A 134 6.83 4.99 19.46
C VAL A 134 8.01 4.53 20.29
N THR A 135 7.75 3.92 21.45
CA THR A 135 8.77 3.22 22.24
C THR A 135 8.50 1.72 22.18
N GLY A 136 9.02 1.07 21.15
CA GLY A 136 8.79 -0.36 20.92
C GLY A 136 8.98 -0.73 19.46
N LEU A 137 8.08 -1.57 18.93
CA LEU A 137 8.18 -2.11 17.57
C LEU A 137 7.09 -1.54 16.67
N LEU A 138 7.50 -0.89 15.59
CA LEU A 138 6.66 -0.66 14.41
C LEU A 138 6.96 -1.75 13.38
N PHE A 139 5.92 -2.43 12.93
CA PHE A 139 6.00 -3.56 12.02
C PHE A 139 5.06 -3.33 10.84
N ALA A 140 5.58 -3.51 9.62
CA ALA A 140 4.85 -3.29 8.38
C ALA A 140 5.12 -4.47 7.43
N ASN A 141 4.22 -5.45 7.41
CA ASN A 141 4.34 -6.62 6.54
C ASN A 141 3.66 -6.33 5.19
N GLU A 142 4.39 -6.49 4.08
CA GLU A 142 3.81 -6.32 2.73
C GLU A 142 3.07 -4.98 2.59
N TRP A 143 3.68 -3.92 3.14
CA TRP A 143 3.13 -2.56 3.09
C TRP A 143 3.75 -1.75 1.96
N LEU A 144 5.06 -1.85 1.76
CA LEU A 144 5.81 -1.00 0.81
C LEU A 144 5.50 -1.29 -0.66
N ASP A 145 5.12 -2.52 -0.97
CA ASP A 145 4.70 -2.97 -2.31
C ASP A 145 3.37 -2.34 -2.76
N ASN A 146 2.60 -1.78 -1.83
CA ASN A 146 1.30 -1.16 -2.12
C ASN A 146 1.35 0.38 -2.08
N VAL A 147 2.54 0.98 -1.96
CA VAL A 147 2.69 2.44 -1.94
C VAL A 147 2.54 3.00 -3.37
N PRO A 148 1.61 3.94 -3.63
CA PRO A 148 1.41 4.51 -4.95
C PRO A 148 2.65 5.22 -5.48
N LEU A 149 3.00 4.95 -6.74
CA LEU A 149 4.23 5.44 -7.36
C LEU A 149 4.02 5.87 -8.81
N GLU A 150 4.96 6.65 -9.35
CA GLU A 150 4.98 7.00 -10.76
C GLU A 150 5.74 5.95 -11.56
N VAL A 151 5.31 5.70 -12.80
CA VAL A 151 6.02 4.84 -13.75
C VAL A 151 6.68 5.72 -14.81
N ALA A 152 7.93 5.41 -15.13
CA ALA A 152 8.66 6.00 -16.24
C ALA A 152 8.89 4.95 -17.34
N GLU A 153 8.94 5.40 -18.58
CA GLU A 153 9.28 4.59 -19.75
C GLU A 153 10.16 5.38 -20.70
N VAL A 154 11.17 4.72 -21.28
CA VAL A 154 12.10 5.32 -22.23
C VAL A 154 11.44 5.40 -23.60
N ASP A 155 11.38 6.60 -24.19
CA ASP A 155 10.85 6.80 -25.54
C ASP A 155 11.86 6.42 -26.65
N ALA A 156 11.42 6.49 -27.90
CA ALA A 156 12.26 6.23 -29.08
C ALA A 156 13.49 7.15 -29.21
N ALA A 157 13.52 8.28 -28.50
CA ALA A 157 14.66 9.20 -28.45
C ALA A 157 15.62 8.90 -27.28
N GLY A 158 15.35 7.84 -26.50
CA GLY A 158 16.16 7.47 -25.35
C GLY A 158 15.87 8.32 -24.10
N VAL A 159 14.75 9.04 -24.06
CA VAL A 159 14.37 9.91 -22.95
C VAL A 159 13.35 9.20 -22.07
N ALA A 160 13.65 9.08 -20.78
CA ALA A 160 12.67 8.61 -19.79
C ALA A 160 11.52 9.63 -19.67
N ARG A 161 10.30 9.19 -19.98
CA ARG A 161 9.06 9.96 -19.86
C ARG A 161 8.14 9.35 -18.83
N ARG A 162 7.35 10.17 -18.16
CA ARG A 162 6.30 9.67 -17.26
C ARG A 162 5.26 8.93 -18.07
N VAL A 163 4.85 7.76 -17.61
CA VAL A 163 3.70 7.06 -18.16
C VAL A 163 2.43 7.64 -17.55
N LEU A 164 1.51 8.04 -18.41
CA LEU A 164 0.18 8.47 -18.04
C LEU A 164 -0.82 7.35 -18.34
N VAL A 165 -1.81 7.20 -17.47
CA VAL A 165 -2.86 6.19 -17.59
C VAL A 165 -4.23 6.86 -17.56
N ARG A 166 -5.19 6.24 -18.25
CA ARG A 166 -6.62 6.60 -18.25
C ARG A 166 -7.42 5.50 -17.56
N ASP A 167 -8.66 5.80 -17.18
CA ASP A 167 -9.54 4.89 -16.42
C ASP A 167 -9.83 3.54 -17.12
N ASP A 168 -9.68 3.47 -18.45
CA ASP A 168 -9.79 2.22 -19.21
C ASP A 168 -8.48 1.40 -19.27
N GLY A 169 -7.44 1.85 -18.58
CA GLY A 169 -6.11 1.23 -18.56
C GLY A 169 -5.25 1.56 -19.78
N ALA A 170 -5.73 2.40 -20.71
CA ALA A 170 -4.89 2.87 -21.80
C ALA A 170 -3.74 3.71 -21.23
N GLU A 171 -2.54 3.49 -21.76
CA GLU A 171 -1.32 4.20 -21.38
C GLU A 171 -0.80 5.09 -22.51
N ARG A 172 -0.10 6.16 -22.16
CA ARG A 172 0.70 6.96 -23.09
C ARG A 172 1.89 7.60 -22.39
N LEU A 173 2.89 7.98 -23.16
CA LEU A 173 4.01 8.78 -22.66
C LEU A 173 3.59 10.25 -22.47
N GLY A 174 3.96 10.81 -21.33
CA GLY A 174 3.79 12.22 -20.98
C GLY A 174 5.10 13.00 -21.09
N GLU A 175 5.28 13.92 -20.15
CA GLU A 175 6.47 14.77 -20.10
C GLU A 175 7.73 13.98 -19.71
N PRO A 176 8.92 14.44 -20.15
CA PRO A 176 10.19 13.91 -19.68
C PRO A 176 10.28 13.94 -18.15
N VAL A 177 10.81 12.88 -17.56
CA VAL A 177 11.05 12.82 -16.12
C VAL A 177 12.14 13.81 -15.75
N ALA A 178 11.90 14.63 -14.74
CA ALA A 178 12.80 15.71 -14.33
C ALA A 178 12.89 15.83 -12.79
N GLY A 179 13.81 16.67 -12.32
CA GLY A 179 13.94 17.01 -10.90
C GLY A 179 14.24 15.80 -10.00
N ALA A 180 13.51 15.69 -8.89
CA ALA A 180 13.72 14.64 -7.88
C ALA A 180 13.50 13.23 -8.43
N GLU A 181 12.56 13.04 -9.36
CA GLU A 181 12.28 11.75 -9.99
C GLU A 181 13.44 11.30 -10.87
N ALA A 182 13.99 12.22 -11.69
CA ALA A 182 15.16 11.93 -12.51
C ALA A 182 16.40 11.62 -11.65
N ALA A 183 16.59 12.36 -10.55
CA ALA A 183 17.67 12.10 -9.61
C ALA A 183 17.52 10.74 -8.89
N TRP A 184 16.28 10.33 -8.59
CA TRP A 184 15.98 9.03 -8.01
C TRP A 184 16.30 7.90 -9.00
N LEU A 185 15.84 8.01 -10.26
CA LEU A 185 16.13 7.04 -11.32
C LEU A 185 17.65 6.91 -11.53
N ALA A 186 18.36 8.02 -11.67
CA ALA A 186 19.82 8.00 -11.86
C ALA A 186 20.59 7.30 -10.72
N ARG A 187 20.04 7.29 -9.50
CA ARG A 187 20.67 6.68 -8.33
C ARG A 187 20.28 5.22 -8.13
N TRP A 188 18.99 4.90 -8.28
CA TRP A 188 18.43 3.62 -7.83
C TRP A 188 18.00 2.71 -8.99
N TRP A 189 17.63 3.28 -10.13
CA TRP A 189 17.19 2.54 -11.30
C TRP A 189 17.58 3.24 -12.62
N PRO A 190 18.89 3.26 -12.97
CA PRO A 190 19.35 3.95 -14.17
C PRO A 190 18.74 3.30 -15.41
N LEU A 191 18.03 4.09 -16.21
CA LEU A 191 17.45 3.65 -17.47
C LEU A 191 18.42 3.96 -18.62
N PRO A 192 18.95 2.94 -19.33
CA PRO A 192 19.69 3.19 -20.56
C PRO A 192 18.74 3.70 -21.65
N ALA A 193 19.30 4.32 -22.69
CA ALA A 193 18.57 4.87 -23.83
C ALA A 193 18.07 3.77 -24.79
N GLU A 194 17.30 2.82 -24.27
CA GLU A 194 16.65 1.73 -24.98
C GLU A 194 15.13 1.89 -24.84
N GLU A 195 14.44 2.06 -25.97
CA GLU A 195 13.01 2.30 -26.03
C GLU A 195 12.22 1.18 -25.33
N GLY A 196 11.18 1.57 -24.57
CA GLY A 196 10.27 0.65 -23.89
C GLY A 196 10.76 0.15 -22.54
N LEU A 197 11.99 0.46 -22.10
CA LEU A 197 12.42 0.15 -20.74
C LEU A 197 11.65 0.98 -19.71
N ARG A 198 11.18 0.32 -18.64
CA ARG A 198 10.36 0.93 -17.60
C ARG A 198 11.03 0.93 -16.24
N ALA A 199 10.64 1.88 -15.40
CA ALA A 199 11.03 1.95 -14.00
C ALA A 199 9.89 2.49 -13.13
N GLU A 200 9.82 2.01 -11.89
CA GLU A 200 8.88 2.44 -10.87
C GLU A 200 9.59 3.40 -9.90
N ILE A 201 9.10 4.62 -9.77
CA ILE A 201 9.78 5.70 -9.03
C ILE A 201 9.31 5.73 -7.57
N GLY A 202 10.11 5.15 -6.68
CA GLY A 202 9.84 5.05 -5.24
C GLY A 202 10.17 6.30 -4.42
N LEU A 203 9.73 7.48 -4.86
CA LEU A 203 9.81 8.69 -4.03
C LEU A 203 8.75 8.66 -2.90
N PRO A 204 9.09 9.19 -1.69
CA PRO A 204 8.15 9.32 -0.57
C PRO A 204 6.91 10.15 -0.89
#